data_AF-G0HYR8-F1
#
_entry.id   AF-G0HYR8-F1
#
_cell.length_a   1.000
_cell.length_b   1.000
_cell.length_c   1.000
_cell.angle_alpha   90.00
_cell.angle_beta   90.00
_cell.angle_gamma   90.00
#
_symmetry.space_group_name_H-M   'P 1'
#
loop_
_entity.id
_entity.type
_entity.pdbx_description
1 polymer ?
#
loop_
_entity_poly.entity_id
_entity_poly.type
_entity_poly.pdbx_seq_one_letter_code
_entity_poly.pdbx_strand_id
1 'polypeptide(L)'
;MGFTEKFDAAEPTHRLVSRSLSGVKDWDELGGVTVENRAIRVLMDYGTVVHLELEPKHGQFETVQRELVRVPDSKCMFVRSDHEFRASLPEDRVVIESVLEIPDGDTDAWTDRLFYFDEFAVLTDQSWLYRSVPHETHIREINAGGHEGVIEELNETLDPVRGSAVVPFGGLVSWTTDDTTYDLKWDSLYCSNKEKSASYDLERLKQVTVLFSEDSLRLDWKPVSQESLLRRTVWRVLNPESATPPAHVEIPAGEDGEKILEAFRQLREKLGYEYSVETASD
;
A
#
# COMPACT_ATOMS: atom_id res chain seq x y z
N MET A 1 19.15 18.19 19.09
CA MET A 1 19.95 18.20 17.85
C MET A 1 18.99 18.36 16.69
N GLY A 2 19.29 19.23 15.73
CA GLY A 2 18.42 19.45 14.58
C GLY A 2 18.70 18.39 13.52
N PHE A 3 17.65 17.76 13.00
CA PHE A 3 17.73 17.05 11.72
C PHE A 3 18.16 18.07 10.67
N THR A 4 19.42 17.98 10.24
CA THR A 4 20.01 18.81 9.16
C THR A 4 20.27 18.00 7.90
N GLU A 5 19.76 16.77 7.83
CA GLU A 5 19.73 16.00 6.60
C GLU A 5 18.30 16.01 6.10
N LYS A 6 18.11 16.57 4.90
CA LYS A 6 16.94 16.29 4.08
C LYS A 6 16.74 14.78 4.14
N PHE A 7 15.60 14.35 4.67
CA PHE A 7 15.09 12.96 4.70
C PHE A 7 15.99 12.06 3.85
N ASP A 8 16.93 11.37 4.51
CA ASP A 8 17.96 10.62 3.81
C ASP A 8 17.26 9.72 2.79
N ALA A 9 17.64 9.88 1.52
CA ALA A 9 16.97 9.32 0.36
C ALA A 9 17.25 7.82 0.23
N ALA A 10 17.36 7.11 1.36
CA ALA A 10 17.33 5.67 1.38
C ALA A 10 15.97 5.25 0.81
N GLU A 11 16.02 4.57 -0.33
CA GLU A 11 14.84 3.99 -0.95
C GLU A 11 14.17 3.06 0.09
N PRO A 12 12.82 3.07 0.16
CA PRO A 12 12.10 2.11 0.99
C PRO A 12 12.62 0.69 0.77
N THR A 13 12.78 -0.03 1.87
CA THR A 13 13.19 -1.44 1.84
C THR A 13 11.99 -2.36 1.65
N HIS A 14 10.85 -1.97 2.20
CA HIS A 14 9.61 -2.74 2.25
C HIS A 14 8.41 -1.82 2.05
N ARG A 15 7.23 -2.41 1.86
CA ARG A 15 5.96 -1.72 1.93
C ARG A 15 4.92 -2.57 2.67
N LEU A 16 3.96 -1.91 3.28
CA LEU A 16 2.74 -2.54 3.76
C LEU A 16 1.72 -2.61 2.62
N VAL A 17 1.21 -3.80 2.35
CA VAL A 17 0.14 -4.03 1.36
C VAL A 17 -1.09 -4.60 2.04
N SER A 18 -2.26 -4.17 1.57
CA SER A 18 -3.57 -4.67 2.03
C SER A 18 -4.53 -4.78 0.87
N ARG A 19 -5.24 -5.90 0.76
CA ARG A 19 -6.27 -6.15 -0.23
C ARG A 19 -7.60 -5.53 0.18
N SER A 20 -8.28 -4.93 -0.78
CA SER A 20 -9.67 -4.50 -0.60
C SER A 20 -10.63 -5.68 -0.73
N LEU A 21 -10.82 -6.46 0.34
CA LEU A 21 -11.67 -7.64 0.33
C LEU A 21 -13.16 -7.30 0.10
N SER A 22 -13.89 -8.19 -0.59
CA SER A 22 -15.31 -7.97 -0.87
C SER A 22 -16.12 -7.97 0.42
N GLY A 23 -16.94 -6.92 0.62
CA GLY A 23 -17.78 -6.78 1.80
C GLY A 23 -17.07 -6.29 3.06
N VAL A 24 -15.75 -6.06 3.00
CA VAL A 24 -14.94 -5.52 4.11
C VAL A 24 -14.83 -4.01 3.97
N LYS A 25 -15.08 -3.30 5.07
CA LYS A 25 -14.92 -1.85 5.24
C LYS A 25 -13.55 -1.54 5.83
N ASP A 26 -13.06 -0.32 5.65
CA ASP A 26 -11.73 0.08 6.14
C ASP A 26 -11.59 0.04 7.67
N TRP A 27 -12.69 0.23 8.39
CA TRP A 27 -12.75 0.12 9.86
C TRP A 27 -12.97 -1.31 10.36
N ASP A 28 -13.26 -2.28 9.48
CA ASP A 28 -13.35 -3.68 9.91
C ASP A 28 -11.97 -4.23 10.29
N GLU A 29 -11.92 -5.37 10.99
CA GLU A 29 -10.64 -5.98 11.43
C GLU A 29 -9.67 -6.34 10.29
N LEU A 30 -10.20 -6.57 9.09
CA LEU A 30 -9.43 -6.85 7.87
C LEU A 30 -9.37 -5.63 6.92
N GLY A 31 -9.93 -4.49 7.34
CA GLY A 31 -9.96 -3.26 6.58
C GLY A 31 -8.59 -2.63 6.44
N GLY A 32 -8.34 -1.95 5.31
CA GLY A 32 -7.01 -1.40 5.00
C GLY A 32 -6.51 -0.41 6.05
N VAL A 33 -7.39 0.44 6.59
CA VAL A 33 -7.02 1.40 7.64
C VAL A 33 -6.74 0.70 8.97
N THR A 34 -7.57 -0.26 9.38
CA THR A 34 -7.32 -1.04 10.61
C THR A 34 -6.00 -1.80 10.54
N VAL A 35 -5.67 -2.37 9.38
CA VAL A 35 -4.38 -3.02 9.12
C VAL A 35 -3.22 -2.03 9.23
N GLU A 36 -3.35 -0.86 8.60
CA GLU A 36 -2.34 0.19 8.69
C GLU A 36 -2.13 0.64 10.13
N ASN A 37 -3.20 0.84 10.90
CA ASN A 37 -3.12 1.24 12.31
C ASN A 37 -2.42 0.17 13.16
N ARG A 38 -2.64 -1.12 12.89
CA ARG A 38 -1.90 -2.22 13.56
C ARG A 38 -0.41 -2.15 13.26
N ALA A 39 -0.04 -1.94 12.00
CA ALA A 39 1.36 -1.80 11.61
C ALA A 39 2.00 -0.55 12.23
N ILE A 40 1.31 0.60 12.21
CA ILE A 40 1.80 1.85 12.80
C ILE A 40 2.07 1.68 14.30
N ARG A 41 1.22 0.95 15.03
CA ARG A 41 1.44 0.67 16.46
C ARG A 41 2.78 -0.04 16.70
N VAL A 42 3.08 -1.07 15.92
CA VAL A 42 4.38 -1.76 15.96
C VAL A 42 5.50 -0.79 15.60
N LEU A 43 5.36 -0.04 14.50
CA LEU A 43 6.39 0.90 14.04
C LEU A 43 6.70 1.99 15.07
N MET A 44 5.71 2.45 15.83
CA MET A 44 5.91 3.41 16.93
C MET A 44 6.72 2.82 18.10
N ASP A 45 6.75 1.50 18.28
CA ASP A 45 7.62 0.86 19.29
C ASP A 45 9.12 0.94 18.92
N TYR A 46 9.42 1.15 17.64
CA TYR A 46 10.78 1.33 17.11
C TYR A 46 11.11 2.80 16.81
N GLY A 47 10.11 3.69 16.82
CA GLY A 47 10.25 5.12 16.55
C GLY A 47 10.57 5.95 17.79
N THR A 48 11.21 7.10 17.58
CA THR A 48 11.40 8.13 18.62
C THR A 48 10.51 9.35 18.39
N VAL A 49 10.03 9.53 17.16
CA VAL A 49 9.23 10.70 16.76
C VAL A 49 8.19 10.29 15.72
N VAL A 50 7.02 10.91 15.80
CA VAL A 50 6.01 10.90 14.72
C VAL A 50 5.87 12.31 14.15
N HIS A 51 5.84 12.39 12.83
CA HIS A 51 5.40 13.59 12.11
C HIS A 51 4.06 13.29 11.45
N LEU A 52 3.12 14.23 11.53
CA LEU A 52 1.82 14.15 10.87
C LEU A 52 1.43 15.51 10.31
N GLU A 53 0.88 15.51 9.11
CA GLU A 53 0.23 16.67 8.52
C GLU A 53 -1.29 16.48 8.53
N LEU A 54 -1.98 17.47 9.10
CA LEU A 54 -3.43 17.49 9.17
C LEU A 54 -3.99 18.77 8.55
N GLU A 55 -5.05 18.62 7.77
CA GLU A 55 -5.84 19.76 7.34
C GLU A 55 -6.59 20.38 8.53
N PRO A 56 -6.76 21.72 8.59
CA PRO A 56 -7.56 22.39 9.62
C PRO A 56 -9.01 21.91 9.76
N LYS A 57 -9.52 21.18 8.75
CA LYS A 57 -10.86 20.58 8.75
C LYS A 57 -10.94 19.28 9.54
N HIS A 58 -9.81 18.63 9.82
CA HIS A 58 -9.77 17.39 10.59
C HIS A 58 -10.40 17.62 11.97
N GLY A 59 -11.31 16.76 12.41
CA GLY A 59 -12.09 16.93 13.64
C GLY A 59 -11.24 17.03 14.91
N GLN A 60 -10.02 16.47 14.89
CA GLN A 60 -9.05 16.54 15.99
C GLN A 60 -7.96 17.62 15.83
N PHE A 61 -8.04 18.50 14.81
CA PHE A 61 -6.98 19.47 14.52
C PHE A 61 -6.63 20.36 15.73
N GLU A 62 -7.63 20.94 16.41
CA GLU A 62 -7.42 21.80 17.58
C GLU A 62 -6.81 21.05 18.78
N THR A 63 -7.13 19.76 18.92
CA THR A 63 -6.51 18.90 19.94
C THR A 63 -5.05 18.69 19.60
N VAL A 64 -4.74 18.30 18.36
CA VAL A 64 -3.36 18.11 17.88
C VAL A 64 -2.54 19.39 18.01
N GLN A 65 -3.09 20.54 17.63
CA GLN A 65 -2.41 21.82 17.74
C GLN A 65 -2.06 22.20 19.19
N ARG A 66 -2.88 21.79 20.15
CA ARG A 66 -2.68 22.07 21.57
C ARG A 66 -1.71 21.10 22.24
N GLU A 67 -1.79 19.82 21.88
CA GLU A 67 -1.04 18.75 22.55
C GLU A 67 0.32 18.48 21.89
N LEU A 68 0.46 18.71 20.58
CA LEU A 68 1.68 18.42 19.82
C LEU A 68 2.45 19.68 19.41
N VAL A 69 3.72 19.49 19.06
CA VAL A 69 4.59 20.60 18.66
C VAL A 69 4.43 20.86 17.17
N ARG A 70 3.97 22.06 16.80
CA ARG A 70 4.01 22.49 15.40
C ARG A 70 5.45 22.59 14.90
N VAL A 71 5.72 21.95 13.76
CA VAL A 71 7.04 21.99 13.12
C VAL A 71 7.20 23.34 12.39
N PRO A 72 8.29 24.10 12.64
CA PRO A 72 8.54 25.32 11.88
C PRO A 72 8.88 24.99 10.43
N ASP A 73 8.44 25.82 9.46
CA ASP A 73 8.62 25.63 8.01
C ASP A 73 10.03 25.20 7.60
N SER A 74 11.06 25.78 8.23
CA SER A 74 12.48 25.45 7.99
C SER A 74 12.89 24.02 8.32
N LYS A 75 12.02 23.26 9.00
CA LYS A 75 12.22 21.91 9.52
C LYS A 75 11.12 20.95 9.09
N CYS A 76 10.12 21.42 8.32
CA CYS A 76 9.08 20.53 7.79
C CYS A 76 9.74 19.48 6.92
N MET A 77 9.34 18.23 7.13
CA MET A 77 9.78 17.11 6.33
C MET A 77 8.88 16.90 5.11
N PHE A 78 7.59 17.22 5.22
CA PHE A 78 6.63 17.04 4.15
C PHE A 78 6.69 18.21 3.16
N VAL A 79 6.59 17.89 1.87
CA VAL A 79 6.77 18.88 0.81
C VAL A 79 5.54 19.78 0.73
N ARG A 80 5.74 21.08 0.94
CA ARG A 80 4.68 22.11 0.97
C ARG A 80 3.72 21.94 2.16
N SER A 81 4.19 21.40 3.27
CA SER A 81 3.35 21.32 4.45
C SER A 81 3.09 22.68 5.08
N ASP A 82 1.81 22.95 5.35
CA ASP A 82 1.36 24.14 6.08
C ASP A 82 1.08 23.83 7.57
N HIS A 83 0.79 22.55 7.89
CA HIS A 83 0.30 22.11 9.20
C HIS A 83 0.95 20.81 9.68
N GLU A 84 2.28 20.72 9.59
CA GLU A 84 3.06 19.62 10.14
C GLU A 84 3.17 19.73 11.68
N PHE A 85 2.84 18.65 12.36
CA PHE A 85 2.98 18.48 13.81
C PHE A 85 3.94 17.34 14.12
N ARG A 86 4.60 17.47 15.27
CA ARG A 86 5.55 16.51 15.80
C ARG A 86 5.10 16.00 17.17
N ALA A 87 5.05 14.68 17.28
CA ALA A 87 4.86 13.93 18.51
C ALA A 87 6.18 13.24 18.92
N SER A 88 6.49 13.25 20.21
CA SER A 88 7.61 12.51 20.81
C SER A 88 7.11 11.16 21.31
N LEU A 89 7.81 10.09 20.95
CA LEU A 89 7.47 8.75 21.41
C LEU A 89 8.37 8.35 22.59
N PRO A 90 7.82 7.68 23.62
CA PRO A 90 6.46 7.16 23.71
C PRO A 90 5.40 8.14 24.29
N GLU A 91 5.80 9.33 24.72
CA GLU A 91 4.94 10.24 25.52
C GLU A 91 3.63 10.62 24.82
N ASP A 92 3.69 10.92 23.53
CA ASP A 92 2.56 11.40 22.74
C ASP A 92 1.80 10.26 22.02
N ARG A 93 2.16 8.98 22.28
CA ARG A 93 1.57 7.82 21.59
C ARG A 93 0.05 7.81 21.64
N VAL A 94 -0.53 8.11 22.81
CA VAL A 94 -1.99 8.12 23.00
C VAL A 94 -2.68 9.14 22.11
N VAL A 95 -2.06 10.31 21.91
CA VAL A 95 -2.58 11.34 20.99
C VAL A 95 -2.55 10.82 19.56
N ILE A 96 -1.44 10.20 19.14
CA ILE A 96 -1.31 9.62 17.80
C ILE A 96 -2.32 8.50 17.56
N GLU A 97 -2.48 7.58 18.51
CA GLU A 97 -3.46 6.49 18.40
C GLU A 97 -4.90 7.02 18.30
N SER A 98 -5.24 8.06 19.06
CA SER A 98 -6.54 8.75 18.99
C SER A 98 -6.79 9.37 17.62
N VAL A 99 -5.80 10.01 17.01
CA VAL A 99 -5.93 10.64 15.68
C VAL A 99 -6.09 9.59 14.57
N LEU A 100 -5.47 8.42 14.73
CA LEU A 100 -5.53 7.34 13.75
C LEU A 100 -6.81 6.48 13.85
N GLU A 101 -7.50 6.50 14.99
CA GLU A 101 -8.67 5.67 15.27
C GLU A 101 -9.87 6.03 14.38
N ILE A 102 -10.52 5.00 13.83
CA ILE A 102 -11.84 5.13 13.18
C ILE A 102 -12.82 4.27 13.98
N PRO A 103 -13.77 4.87 14.71
CA PRO A 103 -14.84 4.13 15.34
C PRO A 103 -15.73 3.40 14.32
N ASP A 104 -16.27 2.25 14.70
CA ASP A 104 -17.10 1.41 13.83
C ASP A 104 -18.29 2.18 13.23
N GLY A 105 -18.31 2.26 11.89
CA GLY A 105 -19.37 2.94 11.15
C GLY A 105 -19.32 4.47 11.19
N ASP A 106 -18.29 5.05 11.78
CA ASP A 106 -18.08 6.50 11.79
C ASP A 106 -17.49 6.97 10.45
N THR A 107 -18.37 7.51 9.61
CA THR A 107 -17.99 7.96 8.27
C THR A 107 -17.25 9.30 8.30
N ASP A 108 -17.45 10.10 9.35
CA ASP A 108 -16.76 11.38 9.51
C ASP A 108 -15.32 11.12 9.96
N ALA A 109 -15.11 10.24 10.95
CA ALA A 109 -13.76 9.80 11.34
C ALA A 109 -13.02 9.09 10.20
N TRP A 110 -13.73 8.31 9.39
CA TRP A 110 -13.17 7.72 8.17
C TRP A 110 -12.76 8.79 7.14
N THR A 111 -13.57 9.83 6.97
CA THR A 111 -13.25 10.96 6.08
C THR A 111 -12.04 11.73 6.57
N ASP A 112 -12.00 12.03 7.87
CA ASP A 112 -10.87 12.67 8.54
C ASP A 112 -9.57 11.89 8.29
N ARG A 113 -9.58 10.58 8.56
CA ARG A 113 -8.41 9.70 8.47
C ARG A 113 -7.85 9.53 7.06
N LEU A 114 -8.69 9.58 6.02
CA LEU A 114 -8.25 9.40 4.64
C LEU A 114 -7.99 10.71 3.91
N PHE A 115 -8.77 11.76 4.17
CA PHE A 115 -8.79 12.96 3.33
C PHE A 115 -8.36 14.24 4.04
N TYR A 116 -8.34 14.27 5.38
CA TYR A 116 -7.83 15.42 6.15
C TYR A 116 -6.56 15.07 6.96
N PHE A 117 -6.05 13.87 6.73
CA PHE A 117 -4.75 13.41 7.18
C PHE A 117 -3.89 13.25 5.92
N ASP A 118 -2.99 14.20 5.68
CA ASP A 118 -2.30 14.32 4.39
C ASP A 118 -1.09 13.40 4.31
N GLU A 119 -0.23 13.43 5.32
CA GLU A 119 0.99 12.61 5.35
C GLU A 119 1.36 12.24 6.79
N PHE A 120 1.89 11.03 6.96
CA PHE A 120 2.28 10.46 8.24
C PHE A 120 3.67 9.83 8.13
N ALA A 121 4.50 10.04 9.13
CA ALA A 121 5.79 9.40 9.22
C ALA A 121 6.15 9.01 10.65
N VAL A 122 6.77 7.84 10.79
CA VAL A 122 7.46 7.43 12.01
C VAL A 122 8.95 7.54 11.74
N LEU A 123 9.68 8.18 12.64
CA LEU A 123 11.12 8.40 12.54
C LEU A 123 11.83 7.82 13.75
N THR A 124 13.07 7.40 13.53
CA THR A 124 14.06 7.13 14.56
C THR A 124 15.02 8.32 14.69
N ASP A 125 16.01 8.21 15.57
CA ASP A 125 17.05 9.24 15.70
C ASP A 125 17.98 9.31 14.47
N GLN A 126 17.96 8.29 13.60
CA GLN A 126 18.90 8.13 12.49
C GLN A 126 18.24 8.30 11.12
N SER A 127 17.00 7.84 10.97
CA SER A 127 16.33 7.74 9.68
C SER A 127 14.81 7.74 9.86
N TRP A 128 14.09 7.90 8.76
CA TRP A 128 12.68 7.56 8.72
C TRP A 128 12.51 6.04 8.76
N LEU A 129 11.45 5.57 9.40
CA LEU A 129 11.12 4.14 9.55
C LEU A 129 9.87 3.78 8.75
N TYR A 130 8.86 4.65 8.78
CA TYR A 130 7.62 4.48 8.05
C TYR A 130 7.14 5.79 7.46
N ARG A 131 6.48 5.71 6.31
CA ARG A 131 5.84 6.82 5.64
C ARG A 131 4.52 6.37 5.01
N SER A 132 3.45 7.13 5.20
CA SER A 132 2.22 6.95 4.44
C SER A 132 1.53 8.25 4.05
N VAL A 133 0.80 8.17 2.93
CA VAL A 133 -0.17 9.17 2.51
C VAL A 133 -1.53 8.46 2.54
N PRO A 134 -2.40 8.72 3.53
CA PRO A 134 -3.58 7.92 3.80
C PRO A 134 -4.51 7.61 2.62
N HIS A 135 -4.80 8.60 1.78
CA HIS A 135 -5.63 8.43 0.58
C HIS A 135 -4.88 7.75 -0.57
N GLU A 136 -3.55 7.75 -0.55
CA GLU A 136 -2.71 7.07 -1.54
C GLU A 136 -2.27 5.73 -0.97
N THR A 137 -3.11 4.70 -1.14
CA THR A 137 -2.86 3.37 -0.55
C THR A 137 -1.54 2.73 -0.94
N HIS A 138 -0.95 3.21 -2.03
CA HIS A 138 0.34 2.80 -2.54
C HIS A 138 1.52 3.46 -1.79
N ILE A 139 1.30 4.52 -1.02
CA ILE A 139 2.33 5.14 -0.19
C ILE A 139 2.11 4.63 1.23
N ARG A 140 2.72 3.46 1.51
CA ARG A 140 2.80 2.81 2.83
C ARG A 140 4.15 2.11 2.93
N GLU A 141 5.17 2.94 3.03
CA GLU A 141 6.55 2.62 2.78
C GLU A 141 7.27 2.37 4.11
N ILE A 142 8.14 1.37 4.15
CA ILE A 142 8.91 1.00 5.34
C ILE A 142 10.40 1.00 5.00
N ASN A 143 11.19 1.68 5.81
CA ASN A 143 12.64 1.62 5.79
C ASN A 143 13.13 0.89 7.04
N ALA A 144 13.31 -0.42 6.92
CA ALA A 144 13.83 -1.27 7.98
C ALA A 144 15.37 -1.29 8.02
N GLY A 145 16.04 -0.47 7.20
CA GLY A 145 17.49 -0.38 7.17
C GLY A 145 18.04 0.02 8.53
N GLY A 146 18.82 -0.84 9.18
CA GLY A 146 19.37 -0.59 10.52
C GLY A 146 18.40 -0.85 11.68
N HIS A 147 17.21 -1.40 11.42
CA HIS A 147 16.21 -1.71 12.44
C HIS A 147 15.93 -3.22 12.50
N GLU A 148 16.79 -3.96 13.20
CA GLU A 148 16.64 -5.40 13.39
C GLU A 148 15.32 -5.73 14.11
N GLY A 149 14.64 -6.81 13.69
CA GLY A 149 13.38 -7.28 14.29
C GLY A 149 12.10 -6.64 13.77
N VAL A 150 12.14 -5.41 13.23
CA VAL A 150 10.90 -4.70 12.84
C VAL A 150 10.07 -5.45 11.79
N ILE A 151 10.72 -6.05 10.79
CA ILE A 151 10.02 -6.82 9.74
C ILE A 151 9.47 -8.14 10.29
N GLU A 152 10.18 -8.77 11.23
CA GLU A 152 9.71 -10.00 11.88
C GLU A 152 8.45 -9.71 12.71
N GLU A 153 8.49 -8.67 13.55
CA GLU A 153 7.36 -8.30 14.40
C GLU A 153 6.14 -7.81 13.59
N LEU A 154 6.37 -7.08 12.49
CA LEU A 154 5.30 -6.72 11.57
C LEU A 154 4.66 -7.95 10.91
N ASN A 155 5.47 -8.93 10.50
CA ASN A 155 4.96 -10.17 9.92
C ASN A 155 4.19 -10.99 10.96
N GLU A 156 4.71 -11.12 12.19
CA GLU A 156 4.00 -11.79 13.29
C GLU A 156 2.66 -11.12 13.62
N THR A 157 2.64 -9.78 13.61
CA THR A 157 1.44 -8.98 13.88
C THR A 157 0.39 -9.13 12.78
N LEU A 158 0.81 -9.27 11.52
CA LEU A 158 -0.06 -9.33 10.36
C LEU A 158 -0.38 -10.74 9.87
N ASP A 159 0.32 -11.78 10.33
CA ASP A 159 0.06 -13.18 10.03
C ASP A 159 -1.42 -13.60 10.19
N PRO A 160 -2.14 -13.21 11.26
CA PRO A 160 -3.56 -13.56 11.40
C PRO A 160 -4.49 -12.74 10.49
N VAL A 161 -3.98 -11.70 9.81
CA VAL A 161 -4.78 -10.73 9.06
C VAL A 161 -4.74 -11.05 7.57
N ARG A 162 -5.71 -11.87 7.13
CA ARG A 162 -5.87 -12.25 5.73
C ARG A 162 -5.89 -11.02 4.82
N GLY A 163 -5.09 -11.10 3.75
CA GLY A 163 -5.07 -10.07 2.71
C GLY A 163 -4.14 -8.92 3.00
N SER A 164 -3.32 -9.00 4.05
CA SER A 164 -2.27 -8.03 4.33
C SER A 164 -0.91 -8.70 4.44
N ALA A 165 0.15 -7.96 4.09
CA ALA A 165 1.52 -8.42 4.26
C ALA A 165 2.50 -7.24 4.29
N VAL A 166 3.66 -7.45 4.90
CA VAL A 166 4.86 -6.63 4.62
C VAL A 166 5.69 -7.34 3.58
N VAL A 167 6.04 -6.62 2.53
CA VAL A 167 6.72 -7.17 1.35
C VAL A 167 7.90 -6.29 0.97
N PRO A 168 8.95 -6.83 0.32
CA PRO A 168 10.03 -6.02 -0.21
C PRO A 168 9.48 -4.89 -1.11
N PHE A 169 10.13 -3.74 -1.08
CA PHE A 169 9.70 -2.61 -1.90
C PHE A 169 9.97 -2.89 -3.38
N GLY A 170 8.99 -2.60 -4.23
CA GLY A 170 9.03 -2.86 -5.66
C GLY A 170 7.80 -3.62 -6.19
N GLY A 171 7.73 -3.74 -7.51
CA GLY A 171 6.82 -4.66 -8.20
C GLY A 171 7.31 -6.11 -8.08
N LEU A 172 6.44 -7.07 -8.35
CA LEU A 172 6.81 -8.49 -8.29
C LEU A 172 7.62 -8.89 -9.52
N VAL A 173 7.10 -8.59 -10.69
CA VAL A 173 7.71 -8.90 -11.98
C VAL A 173 7.16 -7.95 -13.02
N SER A 174 8.03 -7.51 -13.92
CA SER A 174 7.65 -6.72 -15.09
C SER A 174 8.29 -7.32 -16.33
N TRP A 175 7.54 -7.34 -17.42
CA TRP A 175 8.00 -7.83 -18.72
C TRP A 175 7.37 -7.00 -19.84
N THR A 176 8.03 -6.96 -21.00
CA THR A 176 7.57 -6.19 -22.15
C THR A 176 7.46 -7.09 -23.37
N THR A 177 6.30 -7.07 -24.02
CA THR A 177 6.06 -7.72 -25.33
C THR A 177 5.26 -6.76 -26.21
N ASP A 178 5.51 -6.76 -27.52
CA ASP A 178 4.80 -5.93 -28.51
C ASP A 178 4.59 -4.47 -28.07
N ASP A 179 5.66 -3.80 -27.66
CA ASP A 179 5.66 -2.41 -27.16
C ASP A 179 4.74 -2.16 -25.94
N THR A 180 4.24 -3.23 -25.30
CA THR A 180 3.39 -3.19 -24.11
C THR A 180 4.14 -3.75 -22.92
N THR A 181 4.29 -2.94 -21.89
CA THR A 181 4.88 -3.33 -20.61
C THR A 181 3.78 -3.76 -19.66
N TYR A 182 3.94 -4.96 -19.13
CA TYR A 182 3.14 -5.54 -18.07
C TYR A 182 3.95 -5.43 -16.78
N ASP A 183 3.32 -4.95 -15.72
CA ASP A 183 3.91 -4.80 -14.39
C ASP A 183 2.94 -5.40 -13.39
N LEU A 184 3.30 -6.57 -12.87
CA LEU A 184 2.51 -7.26 -11.86
C LEU A 184 2.86 -6.67 -10.49
N LYS A 185 1.90 -5.95 -9.94
CA LYS A 185 1.96 -5.35 -8.62
C LYS A 185 1.26 -6.26 -7.61
N TRP A 186 1.35 -5.86 -6.35
CA TRP A 186 0.75 -6.60 -5.23
C TRP A 186 -0.79 -6.63 -5.26
N ASP A 187 -1.41 -5.66 -5.92
CA ASP A 187 -2.86 -5.47 -5.99
C ASP A 187 -3.42 -5.48 -7.42
N SER A 188 -2.61 -5.16 -8.43
CA SER A 188 -3.04 -5.03 -9.80
C SER A 188 -2.05 -5.59 -10.82
N LEU A 189 -2.55 -5.90 -12.02
CA LEU A 189 -1.74 -6.00 -13.23
C LEU A 189 -1.81 -4.65 -13.96
N TYR A 190 -0.70 -3.92 -13.99
CA TYR A 190 -0.60 -2.68 -14.74
C TYR A 190 -0.08 -2.96 -16.15
N CYS A 191 -0.78 -2.45 -17.15
CA CYS A 191 -0.38 -2.54 -18.55
C CYS A 191 -0.17 -1.14 -19.09
N SER A 192 0.94 -0.91 -19.79
CA SER A 192 1.20 0.39 -20.42
C SER A 192 1.93 0.25 -21.75
N ASN A 193 1.58 1.12 -22.68
CA ASN A 193 2.30 1.34 -23.93
C ASN A 193 2.40 2.85 -24.19
N LYS A 194 2.93 3.24 -25.37
CA LYS A 194 3.14 4.66 -25.71
C LYS A 194 1.87 5.52 -25.68
N GLU A 195 0.70 4.93 -25.87
CA GLU A 195 -0.57 5.66 -26.03
C GLU A 195 -1.53 5.49 -24.86
N LYS A 196 -1.47 4.35 -24.17
CA LYS A 196 -2.47 3.93 -23.19
C LYS A 196 -1.82 3.25 -22.01
N SER A 197 -2.46 3.39 -20.86
CA SER A 197 -2.20 2.51 -19.72
C SER A 197 -3.51 2.07 -19.09
N ALA A 198 -3.49 0.96 -18.36
CA ALA A 198 -4.62 0.42 -17.63
C ALA A 198 -4.11 -0.35 -16.42
N SER A 199 -4.89 -0.37 -15.35
CA SER A 199 -4.61 -1.15 -14.14
C SER A 199 -5.79 -2.11 -13.93
N TYR A 200 -5.50 -3.40 -13.78
CA TYR A 200 -6.53 -4.45 -13.62
C TYR A 200 -6.47 -5.06 -12.24
N ASP A 201 -7.59 -4.99 -11.50
CA ASP A 201 -7.72 -5.51 -10.14
C ASP A 201 -7.64 -7.05 -10.12
N LEU A 202 -6.64 -7.60 -9.41
CA LEU A 202 -6.38 -9.03 -9.32
C LEU A 202 -7.49 -9.82 -8.61
N GLU A 203 -8.38 -9.17 -7.85
CA GLU A 203 -9.57 -9.81 -7.26
C GLU A 203 -10.54 -10.37 -8.31
N ARG A 204 -10.48 -9.79 -9.52
CA ARG A 204 -11.27 -10.24 -10.66
C ARG A 204 -10.65 -11.45 -11.33
N LEU A 205 -9.38 -11.74 -11.11
CA LEU A 205 -8.74 -12.90 -11.71
C LEU A 205 -9.38 -14.18 -11.13
N LYS A 206 -9.64 -15.16 -12.01
CA LYS A 206 -10.15 -16.49 -11.63
C LYS A 206 -9.07 -17.54 -11.77
N GLN A 207 -8.28 -17.45 -12.82
CA GLN A 207 -7.29 -18.44 -13.16
C GLN A 207 -6.16 -17.80 -13.96
N VAL A 208 -4.95 -18.27 -13.66
CA VAL A 208 -3.71 -17.96 -14.34
C VAL A 208 -3.15 -19.27 -14.85
N THR A 209 -2.94 -19.37 -16.16
CA THR A 209 -2.34 -20.55 -16.78
C THR A 209 -1.13 -20.13 -17.59
N VAL A 210 0.05 -20.67 -17.26
CA VAL A 210 1.25 -20.51 -18.10
C VAL A 210 1.31 -21.66 -19.10
N LEU A 211 1.42 -21.30 -20.38
CA LEU A 211 1.55 -22.17 -21.53
C LEU A 211 3.00 -22.07 -22.03
N PHE A 212 3.91 -22.84 -21.42
CA PHE A 212 5.35 -22.76 -21.73
C PHE A 212 5.68 -23.14 -23.18
N SER A 213 4.95 -24.08 -23.78
CA SER A 213 5.15 -24.46 -25.18
C SER A 213 4.71 -23.38 -26.17
N GLU A 214 3.89 -22.43 -25.73
CA GLU A 214 3.39 -21.30 -26.52
C GLU A 214 4.02 -19.96 -26.08
N ASP A 215 4.98 -19.98 -25.16
CA ASP A 215 5.57 -18.79 -24.52
C ASP A 215 4.48 -17.76 -24.14
N SER A 216 3.43 -18.21 -23.46
CA SER A 216 2.28 -17.33 -23.19
C SER A 216 1.57 -17.58 -21.85
N LEU A 217 0.86 -16.55 -21.42
CA LEU A 217 0.10 -16.47 -20.18
C LEU A 217 -1.38 -16.26 -20.52
N ARG A 218 -2.23 -17.17 -20.06
CA ARG A 218 -3.68 -17.02 -20.12
C ARG A 218 -4.22 -16.52 -18.78
N LEU A 219 -5.02 -15.47 -18.84
CA LEU A 219 -5.62 -14.80 -17.69
C LEU A 219 -7.14 -14.80 -17.83
N ASP A 220 -7.82 -15.60 -17.01
CA ASP A 220 -9.27 -15.70 -17.04
C ASP A 220 -9.87 -14.80 -15.95
N TRP A 221 -10.68 -13.81 -16.36
CA TRP A 221 -11.23 -12.77 -15.48
C TRP A 221 -12.72 -12.95 -15.20
N LYS A 222 -13.18 -12.47 -14.04
CA LYS A 222 -14.58 -12.24 -13.70
C LYS A 222 -15.14 -11.10 -14.56
N PRO A 223 -16.42 -11.20 -14.99
CA PRO A 223 -17.11 -10.10 -15.67
C PRO A 223 -17.18 -8.84 -14.79
N VAL A 224 -17.14 -7.66 -15.42
CA VAL A 224 -17.23 -6.35 -14.76
C VAL A 224 -18.51 -6.18 -13.93
N SER A 225 -19.60 -6.86 -14.30
CA SER A 225 -20.91 -6.76 -13.63
C SER A 225 -20.97 -7.33 -12.20
N GLN A 226 -19.90 -7.93 -11.71
CA GLN A 226 -19.79 -8.41 -10.32
C GLN A 226 -19.04 -7.44 -9.39
N GLU A 227 -18.77 -6.20 -9.83
CA GLU A 227 -18.10 -5.19 -9.02
C GLU A 227 -19.03 -4.53 -7.99
N SER A 228 -18.54 -4.38 -6.75
CA SER A 228 -19.13 -3.51 -5.74
C SER A 228 -18.88 -2.06 -6.10
N LEU A 229 -19.94 -1.25 -6.22
CA LEU A 229 -19.90 0.18 -6.58
C LEU A 229 -18.99 1.03 -5.67
N LEU A 230 -18.66 0.56 -4.46
CA LEU A 230 -17.79 1.26 -3.51
C LEU A 230 -16.31 1.25 -3.93
N ARG A 231 -15.87 0.32 -4.79
CA ARG A 231 -14.48 0.28 -5.31
C ARG A 231 -14.16 1.43 -6.28
N ARG A 232 -15.18 2.14 -6.80
CA ARG A 232 -15.03 3.23 -7.78
C ARG A 232 -14.41 4.52 -7.22
N THR A 233 -14.37 4.68 -5.89
CA THR A 233 -14.09 5.99 -5.29
C THR A 233 -12.59 6.23 -5.02
N VAL A 234 -11.78 5.17 -4.93
CA VAL A 234 -10.37 5.30 -4.45
C VAL A 234 -9.36 5.45 -5.61
N TRP A 235 -9.74 5.24 -6.87
CA TRP A 235 -8.81 5.20 -8.02
C TRP A 235 -8.94 6.38 -9.01
N ARG A 236 -9.28 7.59 -8.52
CA ARG A 236 -9.26 8.79 -9.38
C ARG A 236 -7.83 9.28 -9.58
N VAL A 237 -7.13 8.65 -10.52
CA VAL A 237 -6.30 9.27 -11.59
C VAL A 237 -5.55 8.13 -12.29
N LEU A 238 -5.71 8.06 -13.62
CA LEU A 238 -5.18 7.08 -14.59
C LEU A 238 -6.09 5.88 -14.94
N ASN A 239 -7.00 6.18 -15.87
CA ASN A 239 -7.37 5.35 -17.05
C ASN A 239 -8.67 4.50 -17.03
N PRO A 240 -9.25 4.27 -18.23
CA PRO A 240 -10.68 4.01 -18.41
C PRO A 240 -11.03 2.60 -17.94
N GLU A 241 -11.92 2.53 -16.94
CA GLU A 241 -12.55 1.32 -16.38
C GLU A 241 -13.29 0.44 -17.43
N SER A 242 -13.24 0.80 -18.72
CA SER A 242 -13.85 0.08 -19.85
C SER A 242 -12.86 -0.72 -20.71
N ALA A 243 -11.56 -0.71 -20.43
CA ALA A 243 -10.61 -1.54 -21.18
C ALA A 243 -10.80 -3.01 -20.79
N THR A 244 -11.13 -3.84 -21.77
CA THR A 244 -11.18 -5.30 -21.59
C THR A 244 -9.85 -5.79 -21.03
N PRO A 245 -9.83 -6.53 -19.90
CA PRO A 245 -8.58 -7.06 -19.36
C PRO A 245 -7.95 -8.06 -20.35
N PRO A 246 -6.62 -8.14 -20.42
CA PRO A 246 -5.94 -9.04 -21.34
C PRO A 246 -6.26 -10.49 -20.97
N ALA A 247 -6.78 -11.25 -21.93
CA ALA A 247 -7.05 -12.69 -21.74
C ALA A 247 -5.83 -13.56 -22.06
N HIS A 248 -4.95 -13.05 -22.92
CA HIS A 248 -3.74 -13.71 -23.39
C HIS A 248 -2.62 -12.67 -23.45
N VAL A 249 -1.45 -13.02 -22.91
CA VAL A 249 -0.26 -12.18 -22.86
C VAL A 249 0.93 -13.03 -23.27
N GLU A 250 1.71 -12.57 -24.24
CA GLU A 250 2.94 -13.25 -24.62
C GLU A 250 4.03 -13.07 -23.55
N ILE A 251 4.84 -14.09 -23.37
CA ILE A 251 6.04 -14.12 -22.54
C ILE A 251 7.23 -14.06 -23.51
N PRO A 252 8.09 -13.04 -23.43
CA PRO A 252 9.21 -12.91 -24.36
C PRO A 252 10.13 -14.14 -24.32
N ALA A 253 10.64 -14.57 -25.48
CA ALA A 253 11.59 -15.67 -25.55
C ALA A 253 12.85 -15.36 -24.70
N GLY A 254 13.10 -16.17 -23.67
CA GLY A 254 14.21 -15.98 -22.72
C GLY A 254 13.85 -15.20 -21.45
N GLU A 255 12.65 -14.63 -21.35
CA GLU A 255 12.06 -14.29 -20.06
C GLU A 255 11.63 -15.54 -19.32
N ASP A 256 11.75 -15.49 -18.00
CA ASP A 256 11.53 -16.67 -17.17
C ASP A 256 10.03 -16.79 -16.86
N GLY A 257 9.29 -17.51 -17.70
CA GLY A 257 7.87 -17.79 -17.46
C GLY A 257 7.62 -18.38 -16.07
N GLU A 258 8.60 -19.06 -15.47
CA GLU A 258 8.56 -19.51 -14.08
C GLU A 258 8.59 -18.34 -13.09
N LYS A 259 9.33 -17.24 -13.35
CA LYS A 259 9.28 -16.04 -12.49
C LYS A 259 7.91 -15.39 -12.51
N ILE A 260 7.27 -15.31 -13.68
CA ILE A 260 5.91 -14.76 -13.79
C ILE A 260 4.94 -15.64 -13.00
N LEU A 261 5.01 -16.96 -13.19
CA LEU A 261 4.19 -17.92 -12.48
C LEU A 261 4.41 -17.85 -10.96
N GLU A 262 5.66 -17.76 -10.53
CA GLU A 262 6.05 -17.67 -9.13
C GLU A 262 5.56 -16.37 -8.48
N ALA A 263 5.57 -15.25 -9.21
CA ALA A 263 4.97 -14.00 -8.72
C ALA A 263 3.47 -14.15 -8.44
N PHE A 264 2.71 -14.84 -9.31
CA PHE A 264 1.30 -15.15 -9.04
C PHE A 264 1.13 -16.12 -7.86
N ARG A 265 2.03 -17.08 -7.66
CA ARG A 265 2.02 -17.94 -6.46
C ARG A 265 2.29 -17.15 -5.19
N GLN A 266 3.27 -16.25 -5.20
CA GLN A 266 3.60 -15.37 -4.07
C GLN A 266 2.43 -14.48 -3.68
N LEU A 267 1.71 -13.90 -4.64
CA LEU A 267 0.47 -13.15 -4.38
C LEU A 267 -0.56 -14.00 -3.63
N ARG A 268 -0.76 -15.25 -4.06
CA ARG A 268 -1.69 -16.16 -3.39
C ARG A 268 -1.23 -16.55 -2.00
N GLU A 269 0.06 -16.85 -1.83
CA GLU A 269 0.63 -17.23 -0.54
C GLU A 269 0.58 -16.07 0.46
N LYS A 270 1.11 -14.91 0.08
CA LYS A 270 1.26 -13.75 0.96
C LYS A 270 -0.04 -13.02 1.21
N LEU A 271 -0.91 -12.91 0.20
CA LEU A 271 -2.13 -12.11 0.30
C LEU A 271 -3.40 -12.94 0.22
N GLY A 272 -3.35 -14.25 -0.03
CA GLY A 272 -4.53 -15.12 -0.01
C GLY A 272 -5.50 -14.91 -1.17
N TYR A 273 -4.99 -14.52 -2.35
CA TYR A 273 -5.79 -14.41 -3.58
C TYR A 273 -6.43 -15.75 -3.96
N GLU A 274 -7.67 -15.69 -4.45
CA GLU A 274 -8.52 -16.88 -4.66
C GLU A 274 -8.41 -17.49 -6.06
N TYR A 275 -7.74 -16.84 -7.02
CA TYR A 275 -7.54 -17.42 -8.34
C TYR A 275 -6.68 -18.69 -8.30
N SER A 276 -6.86 -19.60 -9.26
CA SER A 276 -5.95 -20.74 -9.42
C SER A 276 -4.72 -20.34 -10.25
N VAL A 277 -3.61 -21.04 -10.02
CA VAL A 277 -2.35 -20.88 -10.78
C VAL A 277 -1.94 -22.25 -11.27
N GLU A 278 -1.88 -22.42 -12.58
CA GLU A 278 -1.69 -23.70 -13.25
C GLU A 278 -0.63 -23.60 -14.35
N THR A 279 -0.03 -24.74 -14.67
CA THR A 279 0.82 -24.93 -15.83
C THR A 279 0.12 -25.92 -16.75
N ALA A 280 -0.06 -25.58 -18.02
CA ALA A 280 -0.45 -26.61 -18.98
C ALA A 280 0.76 -27.49 -19.25
N SER A 281 0.66 -28.78 -18.91
CA SER A 281 1.57 -29.79 -19.44
C SER A 281 1.04 -30.21 -20.81
N ASP A 282 1.93 -30.32 -21.79
CA ASP A 282 1.64 -30.90 -23.11
C ASP A 282 1.04 -32.32 -22.99
#